data_AF-A0A385SUS2-F1
#
_entry.id   AF-A0A385SUS2-F1
#
_cell.length_a   1.000
_cell.length_b   1.000
_cell.length_c   1.000
_cell.angle_alpha   90.00
_cell.angle_beta   90.00
_cell.angle_gamma   90.00
#
_symmetry.space_group_name_H-M   'P 1'
#
loop_
_entity.id
_entity.type
_entity.pdbx_description
1 polymer ?
#
loop_
_entity_poly.entity_id
_entity_poly.type
_entity_poly.pdbx_seq_one_letter_code
_entity_poly.pdbx_strand_id
1 'polypeptide(L)' 'MLSGIGAQEILLIGVFVLVFFGGKKIPDFMKGLGKGVREFKDAIGDVKKEVDSVKKEVPRIDTDL' A
#
# COMPACT_ATOMS: atom_id res chain seq x y z
N MET A 1 -2.79 -36.87 -3.86
CA MET A 1 -1.34 -36.54 -3.78
C MET A 1 -0.98 -35.19 -4.43
N LEU A 2 -1.92 -34.26 -4.63
CA LEU A 2 -1.61 -32.91 -5.16
C LEU A 2 -2.66 -31.91 -4.64
N SER A 3 -2.66 -31.61 -3.34
CA SER A 3 -3.64 -30.68 -2.77
C SER A 3 -2.95 -29.41 -2.27
N GLY A 4 -2.48 -28.60 -3.23
CA GLY A 4 -2.00 -27.23 -3.01
C GLY A 4 -0.81 -27.10 -2.06
N ILE A 5 -0.28 -25.87 -1.98
CA ILE A 5 0.52 -25.49 -0.82
C ILE A 5 -0.46 -25.49 0.36
N GLY A 6 -0.38 -26.52 1.19
CA GLY A 6 -1.24 -26.66 2.36
C GLY A 6 -0.82 -25.68 3.45
N ALA A 7 -1.68 -25.55 4.46
CA ALA A 7 -1.36 -24.75 5.65
C ALA A 7 -0.04 -25.20 6.31
N GLN A 8 0.32 -26.48 6.18
CA GLN A 8 1.55 -27.04 6.70
C GLN A 8 2.80 -26.53 5.96
N GLU A 9 2.80 -26.47 4.63
CA GLU A 9 3.93 -25.89 3.88
C GLU A 9 4.08 -24.38 4.17
N ILE A 10 2.97 -23.64 4.26
CA ILE A 10 3.02 -22.21 4.60
C ILE A 10 3.59 -22.02 6.01
N LEU A 11 3.20 -22.84 6.98
CA LEU A 11 3.75 -22.81 8.34
C LEU A 11 5.25 -23.09 8.33
N LEU A 12 5.70 -24.11 7.58
CA LEU A 12 7.11 -24.47 7.48
C LEU A 12 7.95 -23.33 6.88
N ILE A 13 7.46 -22.71 5.80
CA ILE A 13 8.10 -21.53 5.19
C ILE A 13 8.11 -20.36 6.18
N GLY A 14 7.00 -20.13 6.88
CA GLY A 14 6.89 -19.09 7.90
C GLY A 14 7.93 -19.26 9.02
N VAL A 15 8.11 -20.49 9.51
CA VAL A 15 9.15 -20.81 10.51
C VAL A 15 10.55 -20.60 9.94
N PHE A 16 10.81 -21.03 8.70
CA PHE A 16 12.11 -20.81 8.07
C PHE A 16 12.42 -19.30 7.99
N VAL A 17 11.51 -18.50 7.43
CA VAL A 17 11.65 -17.04 7.37
C VAL A 17 11.81 -16.45 8.78
N LEU A 18 11.08 -16.94 9.78
CA LEU A 18 11.19 -16.47 11.16
C LEU A 18 12.55 -16.75 11.79
N VAL A 19 13.20 -17.87 11.46
CA VAL A 19 14.54 -18.21 11.96
C VAL A 19 15.61 -17.36 11.27
N PHE A 20 15.52 -17.19 9.95
CA PHE A 20 16.52 -16.42 9.19
C PHE A 20 16.40 -14.91 9.41
N PHE A 21 15.18 -14.37 9.44
CA PHE A 21 14.94 -12.95 9.64
C PHE A 21 14.76 -12.60 11.12
N GLY A 22 14.40 -13.56 11.97
CA GLY A 22 14.06 -13.30 13.37
C GLY A 22 12.65 -12.75 13.53
N GLY A 23 11.94 -13.18 14.59
CA GLY A 23 10.54 -12.77 14.82
C GLY A 23 10.29 -11.28 15.08
N LYS A 24 11.35 -10.49 15.30
CA LYS A 24 11.25 -9.03 15.44
C LYS A 24 11.34 -8.27 14.12
N LYS A 25 12.04 -8.81 13.11
CA LYS A 25 12.26 -8.09 11.84
C LYS A 25 11.00 -8.02 10.97
N ILE A 26 10.15 -9.06 10.97
CA ILE A 26 8.91 -9.08 10.19
C ILE A 26 7.93 -7.99 10.69
N PRO A 27 7.60 -7.90 12.01
CA PRO A 27 6.75 -6.82 12.52
C PRO A 27 7.32 -5.42 12.27
N ASP A 28 8.62 -5.22 12.44
CA ASP A 28 9.26 -3.92 12.24
C ASP A 28 9.24 -3.50 10.76
N PHE A 29 9.47 -4.45 9.84
CA PHE A 29 9.33 -4.22 8.40
C PHE A 29 7.87 -3.90 8.01
N MET A 30 6.90 -4.66 8.53
CA MET A 30 5.47 -4.40 8.29
C MET A 30 5.03 -3.03 8.82
N LYS A 31 5.52 -2.62 10.00
CA LYS A 31 5.27 -1.27 10.55
C LYS A 31 5.88 -0.19 9.66
N GLY A 32 7.10 -0.39 9.16
CA GLY A 32 7.76 0.54 8.24
C GLY A 32 7.00 0.69 6.92
N LEU A 33 6.66 -0.42 6.28
CA LEU A 33 5.83 -0.43 5.07
C LEU A 33 4.47 0.19 5.30
N GLY A 34 3.79 -0.14 6.40
CA GLY A 34 2.46 0.39 6.73
C GLY A 34 2.47 1.91 6.91
N LYS A 35 3.52 2.46 7.54
CA LYS A 35 3.72 3.91 7.62
C LYS A 35 3.95 4.53 6.24
N GLY A 36 4.86 3.97 5.45
CA GLY A 36 5.15 4.47 4.10
C GLY A 36 3.94 4.44 3.17
N VAL A 37 3.15 3.36 3.18
CA VAL A 37 1.91 3.25 2.38
C VAL A 37 0.86 4.27 2.85
N ARG A 38 0.76 4.53 4.16
CA ARG A 38 -0.16 5.54 4.71
C ARG A 38 0.24 6.94 4.27
N GLU A 39 1.50 7.32 4.46
CA GLU A 39 2.03 8.62 4.05
C GLU A 39 1.88 8.85 2.54
N PHE A 40 2.14 7.82 1.73
CA PHE A 40 1.94 7.87 0.28
C PHE A 40 0.47 8.10 -0.10
N LYS A 41 -0.46 7.42 0.57
CA LYS A 41 -1.90 7.59 0.33
C LYS A 41 -2.38 8.98 0.75
N ASP A 42 -1.88 9.49 1.87
CA ASP A 42 -2.24 10.80 2.40
C ASP A 42 -1.75 11.91 1.44
N ALA A 43 -0.49 11.83 0.98
CA ALA A 43 0.07 12.75 -0.01
C ALA A 43 -0.71 12.76 -1.34
N ILE A 44 -1.07 11.59 -1.87
CA ILE A 44 -1.91 11.51 -3.09
C ILE A 44 -3.30 12.12 -2.84
N GLY A 45 -3.87 11.89 -1.67
CA GLY A 45 -5.18 12.43 -1.29
C GLY A 45 -5.20 13.96 -1.29
N ASP A 46 -4.15 14.59 -0.80
CA ASP A 46 -4.05 16.05 -0.76
C ASP A 46 -3.79 16.66 -2.14
N VAL A 47 -2.91 16.05 -2.95
CA VAL A 47 -2.72 16.44 -4.35
C VAL A 47 -4.03 16.34 -5.14
N LYS A 48 -4.81 15.28 -4.93
CA LYS A 48 -6.11 15.13 -5.61
C LYS A 48 -7.09 16.26 -5.23
N LYS A 49 -7.12 16.67 -3.96
CA LYS A 49 -7.96 17.79 -3.51
C LYS A 49 -7.53 19.10 -4.14
N GLU A 50 -6.23 19.39 -4.20
CA GLU A 50 -5.70 20.58 -4.87
C GLU A 50 -6.08 20.62 -6.35
N VAL A 51 -5.91 19.50 -7.07
CA VAL A 51 -6.30 19.40 -8.48
C VAL A 51 -7.81 19.58 -8.67
N ASP A 52 -8.63 18.99 -7.80
CA ASP A 52 -10.08 19.13 -7.84
C ASP A 52 -10.53 20.59 -7.53
N SER A 53 -9.82 21.33 -6.67
CA SER A 53 -10.07 22.76 -6.44
C SER A 53 -9.67 23.64 -7.64
N VAL A 54 -8.50 23.40 -8.23
CA VAL A 54 -8.04 24.16 -9.43
C VAL A 54 -8.99 23.91 -10.62
N LYS A 55 -9.49 22.67 -10.78
CA LYS A 55 -10.45 22.33 -11.83
C LYS A 55 -11.83 22.97 -11.64
N LYS A 56 -12.19 23.42 -10.43
CA LYS A 56 -13.43 24.17 -10.16
C LYS A 56 -13.30 25.66 -10.46
N GLU A 57 -12.09 26.20 -10.46
CA GLU A 57 -11.81 27.63 -10.68
C GLU A 57 -11.43 27.97 -12.13
N VAL A 58 -11.27 26.98 -13.02
CA VAL A 58 -11.29 27.23 -14.46
C VAL A 58 -12.76 27.35 -14.87
N PRO A 59 -13.32 28.57 -15.04
CA PRO A 59 -14.62 28.72 -15.66
C PRO A 59 -14.56 27.98 -16.98
N ARG A 60 -15.60 27.19 -17.28
CA ARG A 60 -15.80 26.72 -18.65
C ARG A 60 -15.74 27.98 -19.50
N ILE A 61 -14.69 28.13 -20.30
CA ILE A 61 -14.76 29.02 -21.44
C ILE A 61 -15.68 28.27 -22.37
N ASP A 62 -16.98 28.52 -22.17
CA ASP A 62 -17.98 28.30 -23.17
C ASP A 62 -17.39 28.94 -24.43
N THR A 63 -16.92 28.07 -25.32
CA THR A 63 -16.45 28.45 -26.65
C THR A 63 -17.69 28.32 -27.52
N ASP A 64 -18.69 29.15 -27.22
CA ASP A 64 -19.85 29.38 -28.04
C ASP A 64 -19.44 30.34 -29.17
N LEU A 65 -18.99 29.71 -30.26
CA LEU A 65 -18.89 30.26 -31.61
C LEU A 65 -19.81 29.45 -32.53
#